data_AF-U9SQ49-F1
#
_entry.id   AF-U9SQ49-F1
#
_cell.length_a   1.000
_cell.length_b   1.000
_cell.length_c   1.000
_cell.angle_alpha   90.00
_cell.angle_beta   90.00
_cell.angle_gamma   90.00
#
_symmetry.space_group_name_H-M   'P 1'
#
loop_
_entity.id
_entity.type
_entity.pdbx_description
1 polymer ?
#
loop_
_entity_poly.entity_id
_entity_poly.type
_entity_poly.pdbx_seq_one_letter_code
_entity_poly.pdbx_strand_id
1 'polypeptide(L)'
;MEIIDTNDKNSFDPTPRLKFSPIPIKFISFNRNDKNCIYCGEEYIETLLCCQQKYCKKCLSCYIYDITDNNIYLDVHYTMDLECNEHEISRTKIPQSIQECCRNCVKILCFKQMDGYVSDYGIDKNNLTMYNKVIESERNCKLCGKSLYQGTDKWIMGQFKLCSDCYIISSGLIESTLIKRQLPILYLPWWHDYSMCDICNSKLIFTSDCQKYCANCFIFYVGCRYCLTTNILFGHTLKSQCKCKRISHINSDFDEFLFNSGLMTCDNSDYLKSVEFDNIVKGIIDKYFVPSSILGTIFKEKNK
;
A
#
# COMPACT_ATOMS: atom_id res chain seq x y z
N MET A 1 -30.79 -20.99 -9.53
CA MET A 1 -30.82 -19.78 -10.39
C MET A 1 -29.53 -19.05 -10.08
N GLU A 2 -28.53 -19.24 -10.93
CA GLU A 2 -27.21 -18.63 -10.77
C GLU A 2 -27.36 -17.12 -10.91
N ILE A 3 -26.99 -16.40 -9.85
CA ILE A 3 -26.84 -14.94 -9.91
C ILE A 3 -25.55 -14.72 -10.69
N ILE A 4 -25.69 -14.49 -11.99
CA ILE A 4 -24.62 -13.99 -12.84
C ILE A 4 -24.35 -12.56 -12.36
N ASP A 5 -23.24 -12.38 -11.65
CA ASP A 5 -22.68 -11.08 -11.29
C ASP A 5 -22.47 -10.27 -12.57
N THR A 6 -23.39 -9.34 -12.87
CA THR A 6 -23.30 -8.42 -14.02
C THR A 6 -22.32 -7.26 -13.80
N ASN A 7 -21.43 -7.36 -12.80
CA ASN A 7 -20.43 -6.33 -12.48
C ASN A 7 -19.08 -6.51 -13.20
N ASP A 8 -18.95 -7.48 -14.11
CA ASP A 8 -17.68 -7.78 -14.80
C ASP A 8 -17.20 -6.65 -15.75
N LYS A 9 -18.00 -5.59 -15.96
CA LYS A 9 -17.63 -4.46 -16.84
C LYS A 9 -16.65 -3.44 -16.23
N ASN A 10 -16.34 -3.49 -14.94
CA ASN A 10 -15.44 -2.53 -14.28
C ASN A 10 -14.32 -3.19 -13.45
N SER A 11 -13.78 -4.30 -13.95
CA SER A 11 -12.59 -4.98 -13.40
C SER A 11 -11.31 -4.13 -13.62
N PHE A 12 -11.15 -3.06 -12.84
CA PHE A 12 -9.92 -2.25 -12.85
C PHE A 12 -8.90 -2.81 -11.86
N ASP A 13 -7.91 -3.57 -12.32
CA ASP A 13 -6.75 -3.94 -11.49
C ASP A 13 -6.03 -2.66 -10.98
N PRO A 14 -5.86 -2.46 -9.66
CA PRO A 14 -5.17 -1.28 -9.13
C PRO A 14 -3.70 -1.23 -9.53
N THR A 15 -3.08 -2.37 -9.85
CA THR A 15 -1.66 -2.44 -10.23
C THR A 15 -1.50 -3.34 -11.45
N PRO A 16 -2.06 -2.97 -12.63
CA PRO A 16 -2.19 -3.87 -13.79
C PRO A 16 -0.86 -4.34 -14.38
N ARG A 17 0.25 -3.70 -14.00
CA ARG A 17 1.60 -4.03 -14.45
C ARG A 17 2.41 -4.84 -13.43
N LEU A 18 1.84 -5.11 -12.26
CA LEU A 18 2.40 -6.01 -11.24
C LEU A 18 1.57 -7.28 -11.21
N LYS A 19 2.25 -8.43 -11.11
CA LYS A 19 1.53 -9.67 -10.83
C LYS A 19 1.21 -9.76 -9.34
N PHE A 20 0.15 -10.50 -9.01
CA PHE A 20 -0.11 -10.84 -7.62
C PHE A 20 0.87 -11.90 -7.16
N SER A 21 1.40 -11.73 -5.94
CA SER A 21 2.27 -12.72 -5.33
C SER A 21 1.56 -14.07 -5.21
N PRO A 22 2.25 -15.20 -5.43
CA PRO A 22 1.70 -16.54 -5.22
C PRO A 22 1.50 -16.84 -3.73
N ILE A 23 2.27 -16.19 -2.85
CA ILE A 23 2.24 -16.38 -1.39
C ILE A 23 2.03 -15.04 -0.67
N PRO A 24 1.51 -15.03 0.58
CA PRO A 24 1.32 -13.78 1.31
C PRO A 24 2.64 -13.06 1.63
N ILE A 25 2.67 -11.74 1.42
CA ILE A 25 3.77 -10.84 1.78
C ILE A 25 3.69 -10.52 3.27
N LYS A 26 4.40 -11.31 4.07
CA LYS A 26 4.36 -11.28 5.54
C LYS A 26 5.45 -10.43 6.19
N PHE A 27 6.37 -9.88 5.41
CA PHE A 27 7.52 -9.17 5.96
C PHE A 27 7.30 -7.67 6.19
N ILE A 28 6.12 -7.12 5.91
CA ILE A 28 5.76 -5.72 6.23
C ILE A 28 4.60 -5.69 7.23
N SER A 29 4.52 -4.69 8.11
CA SER A 29 3.36 -4.54 9.01
C SER A 29 2.25 -3.72 8.34
N PHE A 30 0.99 -3.92 8.74
CA PHE A 30 -0.12 -3.03 8.42
C PHE A 30 -0.23 -1.83 9.40
N ASN A 31 0.57 -1.86 10.48
CA ASN A 31 0.75 -0.79 11.44
C ASN A 31 2.22 -0.36 11.46
N ARG A 32 2.52 0.84 10.96
CA ARG A 32 3.88 1.39 10.94
C ARG A 32 4.53 1.53 12.33
N ASN A 33 3.74 1.50 13.40
CA ASN A 33 4.23 1.58 14.78
C ASN A 33 4.60 0.23 15.39
N ASP A 34 4.35 -0.87 14.70
CA ASP A 34 4.76 -2.18 15.21
C ASP A 34 6.27 -2.26 15.32
N LYS A 35 6.75 -2.69 16.49
CA LYS A 35 8.18 -2.91 16.74
C LYS A 35 8.60 -4.31 16.29
N ASN A 36 7.77 -5.31 16.59
CA ASN A 36 8.09 -6.70 16.35
C ASN A 36 7.17 -7.30 15.28
N CYS A 37 7.73 -8.19 14.47
CA CYS A 37 7.01 -8.92 13.45
C CYS A 37 6.00 -9.88 14.08
N ILE A 38 4.73 -9.71 13.74
CA ILE A 38 3.63 -10.55 14.24
C ILE A 38 3.73 -12.03 13.81
N TYR A 39 4.54 -12.36 12.80
CA TYR A 39 4.67 -13.73 12.29
C TYR A 39 5.87 -14.49 12.88
N CYS A 40 6.96 -13.80 13.22
CA CYS A 40 8.18 -14.46 13.69
C CYS A 40 8.75 -13.89 15.00
N GLY A 41 8.19 -12.81 15.53
CA GLY A 41 8.61 -12.17 16.78
C GLY A 41 9.84 -11.27 16.69
N GLU A 42 10.62 -11.36 15.61
CA GLU A 42 11.82 -10.53 15.40
C GLU A 42 11.48 -9.04 15.26
N GLU A 43 12.40 -8.17 15.67
CA GLU A 43 12.24 -6.73 15.49
C GLU A 43 12.21 -6.36 13.99
N TYR A 44 11.31 -5.46 13.63
CA TYR A 44 11.27 -4.85 12.32
C TYR A 44 12.46 -3.91 12.15
N ILE A 45 13.12 -3.97 10.98
CA ILE A 45 14.19 -3.04 10.63
C ILE A 45 13.69 -1.97 9.67
N GLU A 46 14.20 -0.76 9.80
CA GLU A 46 13.89 0.35 8.89
C GLU A 46 14.53 0.12 7.51
N THR A 47 13.89 0.62 6.46
CA THR A 47 14.52 0.62 5.13
C THR A 47 15.63 1.66 5.08
N LEU A 48 16.65 1.42 4.23
CA LEU A 48 17.87 2.23 4.26
C LEU A 48 17.65 3.71 3.95
N LEU A 49 16.71 4.03 3.06
CA LEU A 49 16.48 5.39 2.58
C LEU A 49 15.16 6.00 3.08
N CYS A 50 14.34 5.25 3.82
CA CYS A 50 13.05 5.71 4.31
C CYS A 50 12.76 5.15 5.71
N CYS A 51 13.12 5.90 6.75
CA CYS A 51 12.91 5.49 8.17
C CYS A 51 11.44 5.26 8.54
N GLN A 52 10.51 5.78 7.74
CA GLN A 52 9.09 5.58 7.91
C GLN A 52 8.63 4.17 7.53
N GLN A 53 9.41 3.47 6.71
CA GLN A 53 9.12 2.13 6.20
C GLN A 53 9.93 1.10 6.97
N LYS A 54 9.28 -0.03 7.28
CA LYS A 54 9.88 -1.11 8.06
C LYS A 54 9.56 -2.47 7.46
N TYR A 55 10.49 -3.40 7.61
CA TYR A 55 10.31 -4.78 7.17
C TYR A 55 11.06 -5.78 8.06
N CYS A 56 10.56 -7.01 8.10
CA CYS A 56 11.16 -8.09 8.86
C CYS A 56 12.14 -8.83 7.96
N LYS A 57 13.43 -8.75 8.27
CA LYS A 57 14.50 -9.37 7.47
C LYS A 57 14.33 -10.89 7.34
N LYS A 58 13.96 -11.57 8.44
CA LYS A 58 13.74 -13.02 8.47
C LYS A 58 12.59 -13.44 7.55
N CYS A 59 11.42 -12.80 7.70
CA CYS A 59 10.27 -13.09 6.83
C CYS A 59 10.52 -12.71 5.36
N LEU A 60 11.33 -11.68 5.08
CA LEU A 60 11.72 -11.35 3.72
C LEU A 60 12.59 -12.46 3.10
N SER A 61 13.58 -12.96 3.84
CA SER A 61 14.44 -14.07 3.39
C SER A 61 13.60 -15.33 3.11
N CYS A 62 12.67 -15.69 4.00
CA CYS A 62 11.72 -16.78 3.76
C CYS A 62 10.87 -16.53 2.51
N TYR A 63 10.32 -15.32 2.35
CA TYR A 63 9.53 -14.98 1.17
C TYR A 63 10.32 -15.14 -0.13
N ILE A 64 11.57 -14.66 -0.18
CA ILE A 64 12.45 -14.79 -1.36
C ILE A 64 12.80 -16.27 -1.62
N TYR A 65 12.93 -17.09 -0.58
CA TYR A 65 13.17 -18.52 -0.70
C TYR A 65 11.98 -19.26 -1.33
N ASP A 66 10.76 -18.92 -0.90
CA ASP A 66 9.54 -19.64 -1.25
C ASP A 66 8.98 -19.28 -2.64
N ILE A 67 9.30 -18.10 -3.18
CA ILE A 67 8.89 -17.70 -4.53
C ILE A 67 9.76 -18.40 -5.58
N THR A 68 9.12 -19.03 -6.58
CA THR A 68 9.80 -19.91 -7.55
C THR A 68 9.89 -19.34 -8.97
N ASP A 69 9.31 -18.17 -9.24
CA ASP A 69 9.30 -17.57 -10.58
C ASP A 69 9.78 -16.11 -10.59
N ASN A 70 10.26 -15.63 -11.73
CA ASN A 70 10.89 -14.32 -11.85
C ASN A 70 9.90 -13.15 -12.07
N ASN A 71 8.62 -13.31 -11.73
CA ASN A 71 7.64 -12.25 -11.94
C ASN A 71 7.87 -11.05 -11.01
N ILE A 72 7.47 -9.86 -11.48
CA ILE A 72 7.52 -8.64 -10.67
C ILE A 72 6.25 -8.57 -9.80
N TYR A 73 6.41 -8.91 -8.52
CA TYR A 73 5.35 -8.86 -7.51
C TYR A 73 5.33 -7.57 -6.71
N LEU A 74 6.49 -6.92 -6.62
CA LEU A 74 6.75 -5.80 -5.74
C LEU A 74 7.52 -4.74 -6.50
N ASP A 75 7.10 -3.50 -6.35
CA ASP A 75 7.89 -2.35 -6.76
C ASP A 75 8.74 -1.87 -5.58
N VAL A 76 10.00 -2.33 -5.57
CA VAL A 76 10.92 -2.17 -4.46
C VAL A 76 12.32 -1.81 -4.97
N HIS A 77 12.97 -0.89 -4.25
CA HIS A 77 14.39 -0.60 -4.40
C HIS A 77 15.16 -1.37 -3.35
N TYR A 78 16.20 -2.09 -3.77
CA TYR A 78 17.03 -2.90 -2.89
C TYR A 78 18.48 -2.83 -3.32
N THR A 79 19.36 -3.22 -2.41
CA THR A 79 20.79 -3.37 -2.65
C THR A 79 21.27 -4.67 -2.03
N MET A 80 22.51 -5.04 -2.33
CA MET A 80 23.15 -6.20 -1.75
C MET A 80 24.16 -5.78 -0.70
N ASP A 81 24.16 -6.51 0.42
CA ASP A 81 25.17 -6.36 1.45
C ASP A 81 26.55 -6.73 0.86
N LEU A 82 27.51 -5.82 1.00
CA LEU A 82 28.84 -5.94 0.39
C LEU A 82 29.68 -7.05 1.02
N GLU A 83 29.29 -7.51 2.21
CA GLU A 83 29.97 -8.54 3.00
C GLU A 83 29.49 -9.98 2.70
N CYS A 84 28.53 -10.19 1.76
CA CYS A 84 28.19 -11.57 1.33
C CYS A 84 29.37 -12.18 0.56
N ASN A 85 30.19 -12.97 1.25
CA ASN A 85 31.28 -13.74 0.66
C ASN A 85 30.83 -15.09 0.09
N GLU A 86 29.56 -15.49 0.27
CA GLU A 86 29.08 -16.84 -0.06
C GLU A 86 28.84 -17.07 -1.56
N HIS A 87 28.68 -16.01 -2.37
CA HIS A 87 28.46 -16.15 -3.81
C HIS A 87 29.21 -15.04 -4.56
N GLU A 88 30.06 -15.41 -5.54
CA GLU A 88 30.63 -14.49 -6.52
C GLU A 88 29.52 -13.93 -7.43
N ILE A 89 28.67 -13.07 -6.89
CA ILE A 89 27.77 -12.26 -7.71
C ILE A 89 28.64 -11.17 -8.30
N SER A 90 28.89 -11.27 -9.61
CA SER A 90 29.58 -10.26 -10.41
C SER A 90 29.13 -8.85 -10.00
N ARG A 91 30.03 -8.12 -9.33
CA ARG A 91 29.82 -6.78 -8.73
C ARG A 91 29.43 -5.69 -9.74
N THR A 92 29.26 -6.04 -11.02
CA THR A 92 29.05 -5.11 -12.13
C THR A 92 27.65 -5.15 -12.74
N LYS A 93 26.79 -6.13 -12.40
CA LYS A 93 25.41 -6.21 -12.91
C LYS A 93 24.40 -6.01 -11.78
N ILE A 94 23.52 -5.01 -11.94
CA ILE A 94 22.34 -4.83 -11.07
C ILE A 94 21.40 -6.02 -11.34
N PRO A 95 21.05 -6.84 -10.33
CA PRO A 95 20.16 -7.98 -10.51
C PRO A 95 18.79 -7.54 -11.03
N GLN A 96 18.21 -8.28 -11.97
CA GLN A 96 16.91 -7.94 -12.56
C GLN A 96 15.75 -8.34 -11.63
N SER A 97 15.98 -9.31 -10.75
CA SER A 97 15.02 -9.79 -9.76
C SER A 97 15.66 -10.00 -8.38
N ILE A 98 14.88 -9.85 -7.32
CA ILE A 98 15.31 -10.05 -5.92
C ILE A 98 15.76 -11.50 -5.64
N GLN A 99 15.42 -12.44 -6.54
CA GLN A 99 15.72 -13.87 -6.44
C GLN A 99 17.11 -14.24 -6.93
N GLU A 100 17.71 -13.43 -7.81
CA GLU A 100 19.08 -13.61 -8.32
C GLU A 100 20.16 -13.30 -7.25
N CYS A 101 19.73 -12.92 -6.05
CA CYS A 101 20.55 -12.41 -4.97
C CYS A 101 20.80 -13.46 -3.87
N CYS A 102 21.99 -13.39 -3.25
CA CYS A 102 22.29 -14.03 -1.95
C CYS A 102 21.18 -13.64 -0.95
N ARG A 103 20.29 -14.59 -0.63
CA ARG A 103 18.97 -14.34 0.00
C ARG A 103 19.05 -13.58 1.34
N ASN A 104 20.12 -13.80 2.09
CA ASN A 104 20.34 -13.15 3.39
C ASN A 104 20.96 -11.75 3.29
N CYS A 105 21.32 -11.33 2.07
CA CYS A 105 22.11 -10.13 1.81
C CYS A 105 21.33 -9.08 1.04
N VAL A 106 20.06 -9.34 0.76
CA VAL A 106 19.16 -8.30 0.26
C VAL A 106 18.87 -7.31 1.38
N LYS A 107 19.17 -6.03 1.12
CA LYS A 107 18.82 -4.90 1.99
C LYS A 107 17.85 -3.99 1.24
N ILE A 108 16.67 -3.79 1.80
CA ILE A 108 15.66 -2.93 1.18
C ILE A 108 16.02 -1.46 1.39
N LEU A 109 16.03 -0.71 0.29
CA LEU A 109 16.21 0.74 0.29
C LEU A 109 14.89 1.44 0.59
N CYS A 110 13.83 1.08 -0.13
CA CYS A 110 12.46 1.52 0.09
C CYS A 110 11.46 0.71 -0.75
N PHE A 111 10.20 0.69 -0.32
CA PHE A 111 9.06 0.14 -1.03
C PHE A 111 8.28 1.26 -1.71
N LYS A 112 7.98 1.09 -3.00
CA LYS A 112 7.21 2.06 -3.76
C LYS A 112 5.72 1.96 -3.48
N GLN A 113 5.23 0.75 -3.22
CA GLN A 113 3.85 0.44 -2.82
C GLN A 113 3.54 0.78 -1.36
N MET A 114 4.37 1.58 -0.70
CA MET A 114 4.12 2.12 0.63
C MET A 114 4.34 3.62 0.58
N ASP A 115 3.55 4.37 1.36
CA ASP A 115 3.78 5.80 1.46
C ASP A 115 5.11 6.09 2.18
N GLY A 116 5.67 7.27 1.95
CA GLY A 116 6.91 7.69 2.57
C GLY A 116 7.72 8.67 1.75
N TYR A 117 8.88 9.01 2.31
CA TYR A 117 9.82 9.96 1.74
C TYR A 117 11.25 9.41 1.81
N VAL A 118 11.94 9.44 0.69
CA VAL A 118 13.37 9.14 0.59
C VAL A 118 14.15 10.36 1.09
N SER A 119 15.00 10.18 2.09
CA SER A 119 15.83 11.25 2.66
C SER A 119 17.32 10.94 2.56
N ASP A 120 18.12 11.97 2.30
CA ASP A 120 19.59 11.95 2.38
C ASP A 120 20.12 12.40 3.76
N TYR A 121 19.23 12.66 4.71
CA TYR A 121 19.63 13.18 6.02
C TYR A 121 20.33 12.10 6.86
N GLY A 122 21.57 12.39 7.27
CA GLY A 122 22.33 11.54 8.20
C GLY A 122 22.89 10.25 7.58
N ILE A 123 22.87 10.10 6.26
CA ILE A 123 23.40 8.90 5.59
C ILE A 123 24.89 9.04 5.23
N ASP A 124 25.64 7.96 5.30
CA ASP A 124 27.06 7.92 4.91
C ASP A 124 27.26 8.08 3.38
N LYS A 125 28.52 8.19 2.95
CA LYS A 125 28.89 8.41 1.54
C LYS A 125 28.43 7.27 0.60
N ASN A 126 28.43 6.02 1.06
CA ASN A 126 27.99 4.89 0.25
C ASN A 126 26.47 4.93 0.08
N ASN A 127 25.73 5.20 1.16
CA ASN A 127 24.28 5.37 1.14
C ASN A 127 23.86 6.59 0.30
N LEU A 128 24.63 7.68 0.32
CA LEU A 128 24.38 8.86 -0.52
C LEU A 128 24.47 8.51 -2.02
N THR A 129 25.40 7.64 -2.39
CA THR A 129 25.50 7.15 -3.77
C THR A 129 24.26 6.33 -4.16
N MET A 130 23.75 5.49 -3.24
CA MET A 130 22.52 4.73 -3.47
C MET A 130 21.29 5.65 -3.54
N TYR A 131 21.21 6.65 -2.66
CA TYR A 131 20.17 7.67 -2.68
C TYR A 131 20.08 8.36 -4.05
N ASN A 132 21.20 8.85 -4.57
CA ASN A 132 21.23 9.53 -5.87
C ASN A 132 20.75 8.61 -7.00
N LYS A 133 21.16 7.32 -6.99
CA LYS A 133 20.69 6.33 -7.97
C LYS A 133 19.18 6.10 -7.89
N VAL A 134 18.63 6.00 -6.67
CA VAL A 134 17.18 5.86 -6.48
C VAL A 134 16.46 7.10 -7.00
N ILE A 135 16.86 8.31 -6.60
CA ILE A 135 16.25 9.57 -7.06
C ILE A 135 16.31 9.70 -8.59
N GLU A 136 17.42 9.34 -9.22
CA GLU A 136 17.56 9.35 -10.68
C GLU A 136 16.62 8.34 -11.35
N SER A 137 16.55 7.11 -10.83
CA SER A 137 15.66 6.07 -11.36
C SER A 137 14.17 6.43 -11.23
N GLU A 138 13.83 7.20 -10.20
CA GLU A 138 12.46 7.64 -9.87
C GLU A 138 11.95 8.81 -10.72
N ARG A 139 12.80 9.36 -11.60
CA ARG A 139 12.37 10.33 -12.62
C ARG A 139 11.41 9.74 -13.63
N ASN A 140 11.51 8.42 -13.86
CA ASN A 140 10.66 7.69 -14.80
C ASN A 140 9.97 6.53 -14.07
N CYS A 141 8.78 6.17 -14.48
CA CYS A 141 8.10 4.99 -13.96
C CYS A 141 8.83 3.72 -14.40
N LYS A 142 9.26 2.89 -13.45
CA LYS A 142 9.90 1.59 -13.73
C LYS A 142 9.00 0.63 -14.53
N LEU A 143 7.68 0.73 -14.38
CA LEU A 143 6.71 -0.21 -14.97
C LEU A 143 6.29 0.13 -16.41
N CYS A 144 6.35 1.40 -16.81
CA CYS A 144 5.93 1.83 -18.14
C CYS A 144 6.90 2.78 -18.85
N GLY A 145 7.97 3.21 -18.19
CA GLY A 145 8.97 4.13 -18.74
C GLY A 145 8.52 5.60 -18.85
N LYS A 146 7.26 5.93 -18.51
CA LYS A 146 6.76 7.31 -18.59
C LYS A 146 7.51 8.22 -17.62
N SER A 147 7.83 9.42 -18.09
CA SER A 147 8.41 10.48 -17.27
C SER A 147 7.44 10.93 -16.18
N LEU A 148 7.92 11.03 -14.95
CA LEU A 148 7.18 11.50 -13.78
C LEU A 148 7.56 12.97 -13.49
N TYR A 149 8.44 13.21 -12.51
CA TYR A 149 8.92 14.54 -12.16
C TYR A 149 10.35 14.76 -12.69
N GLN A 150 10.55 15.82 -13.48
CA GLN A 150 11.84 16.18 -14.08
C GLN A 150 12.44 17.47 -13.50
N GLY A 151 11.81 18.07 -12.49
CA GLY A 151 12.36 19.23 -11.81
C GLY A 151 13.48 18.87 -10.83
N THR A 152 14.00 19.89 -10.14
CA THR A 152 15.16 19.78 -9.25
C THR A 152 14.83 20.03 -7.77
N ASP A 153 13.55 20.24 -7.43
CA ASP A 153 13.13 20.44 -6.05
C ASP A 153 13.35 19.15 -5.24
N LYS A 154 14.24 19.21 -4.24
CA LYS A 154 14.63 18.06 -3.43
C LYS A 154 13.47 17.47 -2.63
N TRP A 155 12.55 18.29 -2.14
CA TRP A 155 11.38 17.84 -1.39
C TRP A 155 10.40 17.09 -2.29
N ILE A 156 10.21 17.54 -3.53
CA ILE A 156 9.36 16.81 -4.47
C ILE A 156 10.06 15.54 -4.93
N MET A 157 11.37 15.59 -5.22
CA MET A 157 12.14 14.42 -5.69
C MET A 157 12.06 13.24 -4.71
N GLY A 158 12.22 13.48 -3.41
CA GLY A 158 12.22 12.42 -2.39
C GLY A 158 10.85 11.78 -2.12
N GLN A 159 9.72 12.39 -2.52
CA GLN A 159 8.39 11.80 -2.30
C GLN A 159 8.16 10.56 -3.18
N PHE A 160 7.47 9.53 -2.67
CA PHE A 160 7.07 8.42 -3.54
C PHE A 160 5.91 8.82 -4.46
N LYS A 161 6.26 9.06 -5.73
CA LYS A 161 5.33 9.35 -6.82
C LYS A 161 4.88 8.07 -7.55
N LEU A 162 3.61 7.73 -7.50
CA LEU A 162 3.04 6.59 -8.22
C LEU A 162 2.54 7.04 -9.60
N CYS A 163 2.94 6.34 -10.66
CA CYS A 163 2.50 6.61 -12.03
C CYS A 163 1.01 6.28 -12.20
N SER A 164 0.25 7.24 -12.72
CA SER A 164 -1.20 7.15 -12.89
C SER A 164 -1.67 5.99 -13.77
N ASP A 165 -0.88 5.62 -14.78
CA ASP A 165 -1.19 4.49 -15.67
C ASP A 165 -0.83 3.12 -15.10
N CYS A 166 0.00 3.09 -14.05
CA CYS A 166 0.50 1.84 -13.46
C CYS A 166 -0.11 1.56 -12.08
N TYR A 167 -0.61 2.60 -11.43
CA TYR A 167 -1.22 2.56 -10.11
C TYR A 167 -2.58 3.27 -10.20
N ILE A 168 -3.65 2.49 -10.21
CA ILE A 168 -5.00 2.97 -10.46
C ILE A 168 -5.76 3.04 -9.14
N ILE A 169 -6.07 4.27 -8.71
CA ILE A 169 -7.09 4.51 -7.69
C ILE A 169 -8.44 4.36 -8.37
N SER A 170 -9.36 3.63 -7.74
CA SER A 170 -10.72 3.49 -8.23
C SER A 170 -11.70 3.43 -7.08
N SER A 171 -12.96 3.74 -7.34
CA SER A 171 -14.03 3.63 -6.36
C SER A 171 -15.15 2.72 -6.88
N GLY A 172 -16.06 2.36 -5.99
CA GLY A 172 -17.25 1.61 -6.34
C GLY A 172 -18.26 1.61 -5.21
N LEU A 173 -19.32 0.84 -5.41
CA LEU A 173 -20.34 0.58 -4.40
C LEU A 173 -20.39 -0.93 -4.15
N ILE A 174 -20.42 -1.32 -2.88
CA ILE A 174 -20.57 -2.72 -2.46
C ILE A 174 -21.83 -2.88 -1.64
N GLU A 175 -22.46 -4.05 -1.71
CA GLU A 175 -23.64 -4.33 -0.90
C GLU A 175 -23.24 -4.76 0.52
N SER A 176 -23.79 -4.09 1.53
CA SER A 176 -23.69 -4.54 2.93
C SER A 176 -24.88 -5.45 3.23
N THR A 177 -24.60 -6.71 3.55
CA THR A 177 -25.63 -7.68 3.93
C THR A 177 -26.28 -7.34 5.28
N LEU A 178 -25.57 -6.64 6.17
CA LEU A 178 -26.10 -6.18 7.46
C LEU A 178 -27.12 -5.06 7.29
N ILE A 179 -26.75 -4.02 6.55
CA ILE A 179 -27.51 -2.76 6.49
C ILE A 179 -28.46 -2.77 5.28
N LYS A 180 -28.34 -3.75 4.38
CA LYS A 180 -29.07 -3.86 3.09
C LYS A 180 -28.99 -2.55 2.30
N ARG A 181 -27.80 -1.94 2.30
CA ARG A 181 -27.46 -0.69 1.60
C ARG A 181 -26.16 -0.83 0.85
N GLN A 182 -26.01 -0.02 -0.19
CA GLN A 182 -24.74 0.13 -0.89
C GLN A 182 -23.81 1.04 -0.09
N LEU A 183 -22.57 0.59 0.08
CA LEU A 183 -21.50 1.33 0.76
C LEU A 183 -20.46 1.76 -0.27
N PRO A 184 -20.00 3.02 -0.20
CA PRO A 184 -18.84 3.44 -0.96
C PRO A 184 -17.59 2.64 -0.54
N ILE A 185 -16.81 2.25 -1.54
CA ILE A 185 -15.50 1.64 -1.38
C ILE A 185 -14.49 2.39 -2.24
N LEU A 186 -13.29 2.58 -1.71
CA LEU A 186 -12.15 3.16 -2.39
C LEU A 186 -11.02 2.13 -2.43
N TYR A 187 -10.51 1.83 -3.62
CA TYR A 187 -9.43 0.89 -3.85
C TYR A 187 -8.12 1.65 -4.05
N LEU A 188 -7.20 1.50 -3.09
CA LEU A 188 -5.88 2.11 -3.12
C LEU A 188 -4.85 1.12 -3.67
N PRO A 189 -4.04 1.51 -4.67
CA PRO A 189 -3.01 0.65 -5.25
C PRO A 189 -1.72 0.57 -4.40
N TRP A 190 -1.79 0.86 -3.10
CA TRP A 190 -0.68 0.79 -2.16
C TRP A 190 -1.10 0.26 -0.78
N TRP A 191 -0.10 -0.13 0.01
CA TRP A 191 -0.23 -0.63 1.36
C TRP A 191 -0.27 0.54 2.34
N HIS A 192 -1.47 0.86 2.82
CA HIS A 192 -1.71 2.01 3.68
C HIS A 192 -1.54 1.60 5.14
N ASP A 193 -0.34 1.78 5.70
CA ASP A 193 0.10 1.27 7.01
C ASP A 193 -0.02 2.29 8.16
N TYR A 194 -0.65 3.43 7.91
CA TYR A 194 -0.80 4.49 8.89
C TYR A 194 -1.58 4.05 10.14
N SER A 195 -1.21 4.59 11.30
CA SER A 195 -1.87 4.29 12.57
C SER A 195 -2.96 5.29 12.95
N MET A 196 -3.15 6.34 12.15
CA MET A 196 -4.12 7.42 12.36
C MET A 196 -5.09 7.47 11.19
N CYS A 197 -6.34 7.83 11.46
CA CYS A 197 -7.36 8.02 10.44
C CYS A 197 -7.08 9.27 9.61
N ASP A 198 -7.16 9.15 8.28
CA ASP A 198 -6.92 10.26 7.35
C ASP A 198 -7.92 11.42 7.46
N ILE A 199 -9.08 11.20 8.08
CA ILE A 199 -10.15 12.22 8.18
C ILE A 199 -10.11 12.95 9.53
N CYS A 200 -10.04 12.21 10.63
CA CYS A 200 -10.16 12.79 11.98
C CYS A 200 -8.89 12.70 12.81
N ASN A 201 -7.79 12.18 12.25
CA ASN A 201 -6.49 11.99 12.91
C ASN A 201 -6.57 11.17 14.22
N SER A 202 -7.66 10.46 14.45
CA SER A 202 -7.81 9.58 15.60
C SER A 202 -7.07 8.27 15.38
N LYS A 203 -6.56 7.67 16.46
CA LYS A 203 -5.85 6.39 16.41
C LYS A 203 -6.77 5.30 15.86
N LEU A 204 -6.26 4.57 14.87
CA LEU A 204 -6.96 3.42 14.28
C LEU A 204 -6.88 2.21 15.22
N ILE A 205 -7.95 1.43 15.25
CA ILE A 205 -8.05 0.19 16.02
C ILE A 205 -7.80 -0.96 15.05
N PHE A 206 -6.79 -1.79 15.36
CA PHE A 206 -6.40 -2.94 14.55
C PHE A 206 -7.13 -4.19 15.00
N THR A 207 -7.81 -4.86 14.08
CA THR A 207 -8.58 -6.08 14.37
C THR A 207 -7.90 -7.34 13.84
N SER A 208 -6.97 -7.20 12.90
CA SER A 208 -6.12 -8.28 12.41
C SER A 208 -4.84 -7.71 11.78
N ASP A 209 -4.00 -8.60 11.24
CA ASP A 209 -2.78 -8.26 10.51
C ASP A 209 -3.02 -7.46 9.21
N CYS A 210 -4.25 -7.38 8.74
CA CYS A 210 -4.62 -6.69 7.50
C CYS A 210 -5.87 -5.81 7.65
N GLN A 211 -6.36 -5.60 8.87
CA GLN A 211 -7.59 -4.84 9.11
C GLN A 211 -7.44 -3.86 10.26
N LYS A 212 -7.95 -2.66 10.01
CA LYS A 212 -8.06 -1.61 11.02
C LYS A 212 -9.24 -0.71 10.70
N TYR A 213 -9.75 -0.01 11.69
CA TYR A 213 -10.86 0.91 11.50
C TYR A 213 -10.74 2.15 12.39
N CYS A 214 -11.47 3.19 12.00
CA CYS A 214 -11.65 4.40 12.78
C CYS A 214 -13.03 4.38 13.46
N ALA A 215 -13.07 4.32 14.79
CA ALA A 215 -14.33 4.35 15.54
C ALA A 215 -15.10 5.67 15.37
N ASN A 216 -14.38 6.79 15.16
CA ASN A 216 -14.97 8.12 15.05
C ASN A 216 -15.57 8.43 13.67
N CYS A 217 -15.06 7.79 12.63
CA CYS A 217 -15.50 7.99 11.24
C CYS A 217 -16.23 6.78 10.66
N PHE A 218 -16.27 5.64 11.37
CA PHE A 218 -16.82 4.38 10.87
C PHE A 218 -16.19 3.92 9.53
N ILE A 219 -14.90 4.19 9.36
CA ILE A 219 -14.13 3.82 8.16
C ILE A 219 -13.29 2.60 8.46
N PHE A 220 -13.32 1.62 7.56
CA PHE A 220 -12.54 0.40 7.64
C PHE A 220 -11.47 0.40 6.56
N TYR A 221 -10.31 -0.14 6.89
CA TYR A 221 -9.17 -0.30 6.00
C TYR A 221 -8.82 -1.78 5.96
N VAL A 222 -8.87 -2.37 4.76
CA VAL A 222 -8.64 -3.80 4.53
C VAL A 222 -7.52 -3.97 3.52
N GLY A 223 -6.36 -4.42 3.99
CA GLY A 223 -5.19 -4.71 3.16
C GLY A 223 -5.26 -6.08 2.50
N CYS A 224 -4.62 -6.23 1.33
CA CYS A 224 -4.39 -7.52 0.69
C CYS A 224 -2.89 -7.88 0.67
N ARG A 225 -2.53 -8.98 1.31
CA ARG A 225 -1.14 -9.48 1.44
C ARG A 225 -0.53 -10.00 0.14
N TYR A 226 -1.31 -10.16 -0.92
CA TYR A 226 -0.83 -10.72 -2.18
C TYR A 226 -0.50 -9.65 -3.22
N CYS A 227 -1.12 -8.48 -3.12
CA CYS A 227 -0.93 -7.37 -4.08
C CYS A 227 -0.56 -6.04 -3.43
N LEU A 228 -0.48 -5.99 -2.09
CA LEU A 228 -0.15 -4.79 -1.32
C LEU A 228 -1.04 -3.59 -1.65
N THR A 229 -2.33 -3.84 -1.81
CA THR A 229 -3.36 -2.81 -2.00
C THR A 229 -4.19 -2.68 -0.73
N THR A 230 -4.87 -1.54 -0.57
CA THR A 230 -5.78 -1.30 0.56
C THR A 230 -7.16 -0.89 0.07
N ASN A 231 -8.20 -1.54 0.57
CA ASN A 231 -9.58 -1.12 0.38
C ASN A 231 -10.00 -0.25 1.57
N ILE A 232 -10.53 0.94 1.31
CA ILE A 232 -11.16 1.80 2.31
C ILE A 232 -12.67 1.69 2.15
N LEU A 233 -13.37 1.32 3.21
CA LEU A 233 -14.81 1.11 3.23
C LEU A 233 -15.48 2.16 4.13
N PHE A 234 -16.50 2.82 3.61
CA PHE A 234 -17.25 3.86 4.31
C PHE A 234 -18.52 3.27 4.93
N GLY A 235 -18.32 2.54 6.02
CA GLY A 235 -19.36 1.77 6.71
C GLY A 235 -19.01 0.29 6.86
N HIS A 236 -19.84 -0.45 7.61
CA HIS A 236 -19.58 -1.84 7.95
C HIS A 236 -20.14 -2.84 6.94
N THR A 237 -19.33 -3.84 6.60
CA THR A 237 -19.69 -5.00 5.79
C THR A 237 -18.95 -6.23 6.33
N LEU A 238 -19.53 -7.43 6.16
CA LEU A 238 -18.89 -8.68 6.58
C LEU A 238 -17.74 -9.10 5.68
N LYS A 239 -17.72 -8.61 4.43
CA LYS A 239 -16.76 -9.05 3.43
C LYS A 239 -16.33 -7.89 2.55
N SER A 240 -15.06 -7.85 2.24
CA SER A 240 -14.49 -7.02 1.17
C SER A 240 -13.76 -7.93 0.21
N GLN A 241 -14.00 -7.77 -1.09
CA GLN A 241 -13.23 -8.45 -2.11
C GLN A 241 -12.12 -7.52 -2.59
N CYS A 242 -10.87 -7.98 -2.49
CA CYS A 242 -9.77 -7.34 -3.19
C CYS A 242 -9.92 -7.63 -4.70
N LYS A 243 -9.48 -6.72 -5.54
CA LYS A 243 -9.56 -6.90 -7.00
C LYS A 243 -8.72 -8.04 -7.55
N CYS A 244 -7.76 -8.58 -6.79
CA CYS A 244 -7.16 -9.89 -7.07
C CYS A 244 -8.11 -11.09 -6.81
N LYS A 245 -9.42 -10.84 -6.71
CA LYS A 245 -10.53 -11.77 -6.45
C LYS A 245 -10.54 -12.42 -5.06
N ARG A 246 -9.56 -12.14 -4.20
CA ARG A 246 -9.49 -12.67 -2.83
C ARG A 246 -10.48 -11.98 -1.91
N ILE A 247 -11.22 -12.78 -1.15
CA ILE A 247 -12.22 -12.31 -0.19
C ILE A 247 -11.56 -12.17 1.18
N SER A 248 -11.73 -11.02 1.80
CA SER A 248 -11.37 -10.74 3.19
C SER A 248 -12.63 -10.67 4.02
N HIS A 249 -12.71 -11.49 5.07
CA HIS A 249 -13.79 -11.44 6.06
C HIS A 249 -13.44 -10.40 7.11
N ILE A 250 -14.29 -9.39 7.28
CA ILE A 250 -14.08 -8.32 8.25
C ILE A 250 -14.56 -8.82 9.61
N ASN A 251 -13.73 -8.66 10.65
CA ASN A 251 -14.07 -9.13 11.98
C ASN A 251 -15.31 -8.40 12.52
N SER A 252 -16.32 -9.19 12.90
CA SER A 252 -17.62 -8.79 13.44
C SER A 252 -17.61 -8.47 14.94
N ASP A 253 -16.47 -8.58 15.65
CA ASP A 253 -16.40 -8.21 17.09
C ASP A 253 -16.77 -6.73 17.34
N PHE A 254 -16.85 -5.93 16.27
CA PHE A 254 -17.33 -4.55 16.25
C PHE A 254 -18.86 -4.41 16.27
N ASP A 255 -19.61 -5.49 15.99
CA ASP A 255 -21.05 -5.45 15.73
C ASP A 255 -21.87 -5.16 17.00
N GLU A 256 -21.57 -5.77 18.15
CA GLU A 256 -22.48 -5.70 19.31
C GLU A 256 -22.63 -4.30 19.91
N PHE A 257 -21.57 -3.49 19.91
CA PHE A 257 -21.61 -2.15 20.51
C PHE A 257 -22.30 -1.10 19.62
N LEU A 258 -22.12 -1.18 18.29
CA LEU A 258 -22.68 -0.20 17.35
C LEU A 258 -24.09 -0.51 16.87
N PHE A 259 -24.48 -1.79 16.82
CA PHE A 259 -25.87 -2.17 16.61
C PHE A 259 -26.77 -1.59 17.70
N ASN A 260 -26.29 -1.60 18.95
CA ASN A 260 -27.05 -1.12 20.09
C ASN A 260 -27.12 0.41 20.20
N SER A 261 -26.19 1.15 19.58
CA SER A 261 -26.11 2.61 19.72
C SER A 261 -26.87 3.40 18.65
N GLY A 262 -27.39 2.76 17.60
CA GLY A 262 -28.16 3.43 16.53
C GLY A 262 -27.33 4.40 15.66
N LEU A 263 -26.00 4.43 15.79
CA LEU A 263 -25.09 5.35 15.08
C LEU A 263 -24.85 5.00 13.59
N MET A 264 -25.44 3.93 13.06
CA MET A 264 -25.31 3.52 11.66
C MET A 264 -26.01 4.44 10.63
N THR A 265 -26.50 5.61 11.05
CA THR A 265 -27.14 6.62 10.19
C THR A 265 -26.23 7.79 9.83
N CYS A 266 -24.92 7.74 10.08
CA CYS A 266 -24.03 8.72 9.46
C CYS A 266 -24.21 8.61 7.94
N ASP A 267 -24.66 9.69 7.30
CA ASP A 267 -24.69 9.83 5.85
C ASP A 267 -23.23 9.80 5.37
N ASN A 268 -22.68 8.60 5.24
CA ASN A 268 -21.29 8.33 4.85
C ASN A 268 -20.98 8.88 3.44
N SER A 269 -22.01 9.28 2.68
CA SER A 269 -21.91 10.05 1.45
C SER A 269 -21.27 11.43 1.64
N ASP A 270 -21.23 11.98 2.86
CA ASP A 270 -20.66 13.30 3.12
C ASP A 270 -19.12 13.31 3.10
N TYR A 271 -18.46 12.20 3.45
CA TYR A 271 -17.00 12.12 3.54
C TYR A 271 -16.32 12.12 2.17
N LEU A 272 -17.00 11.61 1.15
CA LEU A 272 -16.56 11.67 -0.22
C LEU A 272 -17.16 12.92 -0.88
N LYS A 273 -16.38 13.62 -1.70
CA LYS A 273 -16.93 14.62 -2.63
C LYS A 273 -17.68 13.88 -3.75
N SER A 274 -18.85 13.30 -3.45
CA SER A 274 -19.48 12.20 -4.20
C SER A 274 -20.17 12.54 -5.53
N VAL A 275 -19.95 13.73 -6.10
CA VAL A 275 -20.34 14.02 -7.50
C VAL A 275 -19.10 14.29 -8.38
N GLU A 276 -17.93 14.44 -7.78
CA GLU A 276 -16.71 14.83 -8.49
C GLU A 276 -15.57 13.83 -8.36
N PHE A 277 -15.71 12.69 -7.66
CA PHE A 277 -14.59 11.78 -7.42
C PHE A 277 -13.84 11.39 -8.71
N ASP A 278 -14.55 10.98 -9.76
CA ASP A 278 -13.93 10.65 -11.05
C ASP A 278 -13.30 11.87 -11.74
N ASN A 279 -13.87 13.06 -11.55
CA ASN A 279 -13.36 14.32 -12.12
C ASN A 279 -12.15 14.86 -11.32
N ILE A 280 -12.13 14.68 -10.00
CA ILE A 280 -11.05 15.03 -9.07
C ILE A 280 -9.87 14.10 -9.32
N VAL A 281 -10.10 12.79 -9.41
CA VAL A 281 -9.05 11.81 -9.73
C VAL A 281 -8.49 12.09 -11.12
N LYS A 282 -9.33 12.30 -12.16
CA LYS A 282 -8.85 12.63 -13.51
C LYS A 282 -8.20 14.02 -13.62
N GLY A 283 -8.60 14.99 -12.79
CA GLY A 283 -8.07 16.35 -12.79
C GLY A 283 -6.79 16.54 -11.96
N ILE A 284 -6.61 15.75 -10.89
CA ILE A 284 -5.42 15.78 -10.01
C ILE A 284 -4.32 14.86 -10.55
N ILE A 285 -4.71 13.73 -11.14
CA ILE A 285 -3.78 12.67 -11.56
C ILE A 285 -3.57 12.76 -13.07
N ASP A 286 -2.72 13.69 -13.52
CA ASP A 286 -2.29 13.75 -14.93
C ASP A 286 -1.26 12.64 -15.21
N LYS A 287 -0.06 12.73 -14.61
CA LYS A 287 1.05 11.78 -14.83
C LYS A 287 1.37 10.88 -13.66
N TYR A 288 1.24 11.42 -12.44
CA TYR A 288 1.57 10.72 -11.20
C TYR A 288 0.86 11.38 -10.02
N PHE A 289 0.85 10.69 -8.89
CA PHE A 289 0.34 11.21 -7.63
C PHE A 289 1.21 10.75 -6.46
N VAL A 290 1.08 11.44 -5.33
CA VAL A 290 1.73 11.07 -4.07
C VAL A 290 0.65 10.53 -3.13
N PRO A 291 0.79 9.32 -2.55
CA PRO A 291 -0.24 8.66 -1.75
C PRO A 291 -0.81 9.51 -0.61
N SER A 292 0.03 10.15 0.20
CA SER A 292 -0.41 11.02 1.29
C SER A 292 -1.17 12.25 0.81
N SER A 293 -0.68 12.93 -0.23
CA SER A 293 -1.32 14.12 -0.79
C SER A 293 -2.68 13.82 -1.42
N ILE A 294 -2.82 12.71 -2.14
CA ILE A 294 -4.07 12.39 -2.84
C ILE A 294 -5.21 12.08 -1.86
N LEU A 295 -4.94 11.37 -0.75
CA LEU A 295 -5.97 11.07 0.25
C LEU A 295 -6.54 12.34 0.89
N GLY A 296 -5.69 13.32 1.21
CA GLY A 296 -6.11 14.62 1.73
C GLY A 296 -7.00 15.40 0.76
N THR A 297 -6.88 15.18 -0.56
CA THR A 297 -7.76 15.80 -1.56
C THR A 297 -9.10 15.08 -1.72
N ILE A 298 -9.10 13.75 -1.54
CA ILE A 298 -10.27 12.87 -1.70
C ILE A 298 -11.24 13.06 -0.53
N PHE A 299 -10.74 13.10 0.70
CA PHE A 299 -11.59 13.22 1.88
C PHE A 299 -11.99 14.68 2.14
N LYS A 300 -13.23 14.90 2.56
CA LYS A 300 -13.63 16.18 3.15
C LYS A 300 -13.16 16.22 4.60
N GLU A 301 -12.58 17.34 5.02
CA GLU A 301 -12.34 17.59 6.44
C GLU A 301 -13.67 17.57 7.19
N LYS A 302 -13.72 16.85 8.32
CA LYS A 302 -14.86 16.95 9.23
C LYS A 302 -14.73 18.31 9.93
N ASN A 303 -15.62 19.25 9.62
CA ASN A 303 -15.76 20.47 10.42
C ASN A 303 -16.00 20.03 11.87
N LYS A 304 -15.09 20.44 12.76
CA LYS A 304 -15.18 20.16 14.20
C LYS A 304 -16.30 20.94 14.84
#